data_AF-A0A382MVE4-F1
#
_entry.id   AF-A0A382MVE4-F1
#
_cell.length_a   1.000
_cell.length_b   1.000
_cell.length_c   1.000
_cell.angle_alpha   90.00
_cell.angle_beta   90.00
_cell.angle_gamma   90.00
#
_symmetry.space_group_name_H-M   'P 1'
#
loop_
_entity.id
_entity.type
_entity.pdbx_description
1 polymer ?
#
loop_
_entity_poly.entity_id
_entity_poly.type
_entity_poly.pdbx_seq_one_letter_code
_entity_poly.pdbx_strand_id
1 'polypeptide(L)'
;MSKQSIGKQTPTAYYIHVSQLSSLSNEEQATIIKGLDQAGLSTDSEFNVLKLSNDLSSLSFLNYPEFFDEGFPELESSWHVDFKLDTCTFRTYSNSFNPPILHRKELLLSENHPQRECFITLTKEAENLGLFKDASRIGFRNQWEKLVNNEGYCIEAHQFVPLLNKDKSGSEQSETYNEDSDETEIQRHRTAMVRYGFSAPIQSLMRFGFLDGDYSVFDYGCGRGDDFRGLIENDIEAYGWDPHYASDKPKIETDIVNLGFVLNVIEDFQERVDALQGAFSLANGLLVIAVMLEYNNKNLGKSYRDGVLTGRT
;
A
#
# COMPACT_ATOMS: atom_id res chain seq x y z
N MET A 1 -40.60 -3.00 -0.79
CA MET A 1 -39.37 -3.26 -1.58
C MET A 1 -38.26 -2.45 -0.91
N SER A 2 -37.25 -3.09 -0.32
CA SER A 2 -36.12 -2.33 0.23
C SER A 2 -35.43 -1.62 -0.92
N LYS A 3 -35.27 -0.31 -0.82
CA LYS A 3 -34.54 0.49 -1.80
C LYS A 3 -33.12 -0.07 -1.86
N GLN A 4 -32.75 -0.64 -2.99
CA GLN A 4 -31.42 -1.21 -3.16
C GLN A 4 -30.40 -0.08 -3.10
N SER A 5 -29.38 -0.23 -2.26
CA SER A 5 -28.33 0.77 -2.12
C SER A 5 -27.50 0.82 -3.41
N ILE A 6 -27.30 2.02 -3.95
CA ILE A 6 -26.46 2.23 -5.13
C ILE A 6 -24.99 2.06 -4.76
N GLY A 7 -24.22 1.42 -5.64
CA GLY A 7 -22.77 1.29 -5.48
C GLY A 7 -22.31 0.35 -4.37
N LYS A 8 -20.98 0.31 -4.18
CA LYS A 8 -20.29 -0.47 -3.15
C LYS A 8 -20.30 0.29 -1.83
N GLN A 9 -20.98 -0.25 -0.83
CA GLN A 9 -21.12 0.35 0.48
C GLN A 9 -19.95 0.01 1.41
N THR A 10 -19.53 0.99 2.21
CA THR A 10 -18.60 0.85 3.34
C THR A 10 -19.18 1.59 4.55
N PRO A 11 -18.65 1.39 5.78
CA PRO A 11 -19.20 2.05 6.97
C PRO A 11 -19.24 3.58 6.88
N THR A 12 -18.31 4.20 6.15
CA THR A 12 -18.16 5.66 6.10
C THR A 12 -18.47 6.28 4.75
N ALA A 13 -18.51 5.48 3.69
CA ALA A 13 -18.64 5.97 2.31
C ALA A 13 -19.24 4.91 1.39
N TYR A 14 -19.61 5.32 0.19
CA TYR A 14 -19.95 4.40 -0.90
C TYR A 14 -19.25 4.80 -2.20
N TYR A 15 -19.08 3.81 -3.07
CA TYR A 15 -18.34 3.95 -4.32
C TYR A 15 -19.24 3.62 -5.50
N ILE A 16 -19.18 4.46 -6.54
CA ILE A 16 -19.88 4.23 -7.81
C ILE A 16 -18.94 4.48 -8.98
N HIS A 17 -19.22 3.85 -10.11
CA HIS A 17 -18.68 4.25 -11.39
C HIS A 17 -19.50 5.42 -11.98
N VAL A 18 -18.88 6.30 -12.76
CA VAL A 18 -19.52 7.48 -13.37
C VAL A 18 -20.74 7.14 -14.25
N SER A 19 -20.79 5.91 -14.79
CA SER A 19 -21.96 5.41 -15.52
C SER A 19 -23.24 5.35 -14.69
N GLN A 20 -23.15 5.47 -13.36
CA GLN A 20 -24.31 5.50 -12.45
C GLN A 20 -24.69 6.91 -11.98
N LEU A 21 -24.05 7.97 -12.47
CA LEU A 21 -24.32 9.36 -12.05
C LEU A 21 -25.81 9.73 -12.13
N SER A 22 -26.49 9.30 -13.20
CA SER A 22 -27.91 9.56 -13.42
C SER A 22 -28.86 8.87 -12.43
N SER A 23 -28.35 7.88 -11.68
CA SER A 23 -29.12 7.12 -10.68
C SER A 23 -29.02 7.72 -9.28
N LEU A 24 -28.17 8.74 -9.09
CA LEU A 24 -28.04 9.47 -7.84
C LEU A 24 -29.18 10.46 -7.63
N SER A 25 -29.44 10.82 -6.37
CA SER A 25 -30.33 11.90 -6.00
C SER A 25 -29.79 13.27 -6.41
N ASN A 26 -30.68 14.26 -6.49
CA ASN A 26 -30.30 15.64 -6.82
C ASN A 26 -29.27 16.23 -5.85
N GLU A 27 -29.33 15.86 -4.57
CA GLU A 27 -28.38 16.32 -3.55
C GLU A 27 -26.97 15.76 -3.77
N GLU A 28 -26.87 14.46 -4.08
CA GLU A 28 -25.61 13.80 -4.42
C GLU A 28 -25.02 14.39 -5.71
N GLN A 29 -25.85 14.59 -6.75
CA GLN A 29 -25.40 15.22 -7.99
C GLN A 29 -24.92 16.65 -7.77
N ALA A 30 -25.63 17.46 -6.97
CA ALA A 30 -25.20 18.81 -6.62
C ALA A 30 -23.87 18.82 -5.85
N THR A 31 -23.68 17.84 -4.95
CA THR A 31 -22.42 17.66 -4.20
C THR A 31 -21.27 17.33 -5.14
N ILE A 32 -21.49 16.49 -6.15
CA ILE A 32 -20.49 16.16 -7.17
C ILE A 32 -20.11 17.39 -8.00
N ILE A 33 -21.09 18.18 -8.45
CA ILE A 33 -20.84 19.42 -9.20
C ILE A 33 -19.99 20.39 -8.38
N LYS A 34 -20.31 20.57 -7.09
CA LYS A 34 -19.51 21.39 -6.18
C LYS A 34 -18.08 20.86 -6.05
N GLY A 35 -17.93 19.54 -5.92
CA GLY A 35 -16.62 18.90 -5.83
C GLY A 35 -15.79 19.02 -7.11
N LEU A 36 -16.42 18.98 -8.28
CA LEU A 36 -15.73 19.19 -9.57
C LEU A 36 -15.14 20.60 -9.64
N ASP A 37 -15.93 21.61 -9.31
CA ASP A 37 -15.50 23.01 -9.25
C ASP A 37 -14.32 23.20 -8.28
N GLN A 38 -14.44 22.67 -7.06
CA GLN A 38 -13.40 22.76 -6.05
C GLN A 38 -12.12 21.98 -6.41
N ALA A 39 -12.24 20.89 -7.17
CA ALA A 39 -11.12 20.12 -7.67
C ALA A 39 -10.48 20.71 -8.95
N GLY A 40 -11.12 21.71 -9.58
CA GLY A 40 -10.71 22.23 -10.87
C GLY A 40 -10.86 21.21 -12.00
N LEU A 41 -11.79 20.27 -11.86
CA LEU A 41 -12.06 19.21 -12.82
C LEU A 41 -13.19 19.64 -13.76
N SER A 42 -13.02 19.32 -15.05
CA SER A 42 -13.95 19.82 -16.08
C SER A 42 -14.86 18.73 -16.65
N THR A 43 -14.47 17.45 -16.57
CA THR A 43 -15.19 16.33 -17.21
C THR A 43 -14.91 14.97 -16.57
N ASP A 44 -15.81 14.01 -16.79
CA ASP A 44 -15.68 12.58 -16.41
C ASP A 44 -14.55 11.85 -17.17
N SER A 45 -13.77 12.53 -17.99
CA SER A 45 -12.60 11.95 -18.66
C SER A 45 -11.37 11.87 -17.76
N GLU A 46 -11.40 12.57 -16.61
CA GLU A 46 -10.27 12.66 -15.68
C GLU A 46 -10.37 11.64 -14.54
N PHE A 47 -11.55 11.02 -14.35
CA PHE A 47 -11.83 10.01 -13.33
C PHE A 47 -13.01 9.15 -13.77
N ASN A 48 -13.11 7.93 -13.28
CA ASN A 48 -14.23 7.03 -13.61
C ASN A 48 -14.91 6.42 -12.39
N VAL A 49 -14.36 6.62 -11.19
CA VAL A 49 -14.96 6.18 -9.93
C VAL A 49 -15.11 7.37 -8.98
N LEU A 50 -16.26 7.43 -8.31
CA LEU A 50 -16.56 8.38 -7.26
C LEU A 50 -16.65 7.64 -5.92
N LYS A 51 -16.10 8.25 -4.87
CA LYS A 51 -16.30 7.84 -3.48
C LYS A 51 -16.94 8.99 -2.72
N LEU A 52 -18.16 8.79 -2.24
CA LEU A 52 -18.91 9.78 -1.46
C LEU A 52 -18.95 9.35 -0.01
N SER A 53 -18.65 10.25 0.94
CA SER A 53 -18.95 9.96 2.35
C SER A 53 -20.46 9.87 2.55
N ASN A 54 -20.90 9.04 3.48
CA ASN A 54 -22.33 8.82 3.72
C ASN A 54 -23.05 10.10 4.19
N ASP A 55 -22.32 11.03 4.80
CA ASP A 55 -22.80 12.35 5.23
C ASP A 55 -22.56 13.47 4.20
N LEU A 56 -22.08 13.13 3.00
CA LEU A 56 -21.73 14.06 1.91
C LEU A 56 -20.73 15.16 2.31
N SER A 57 -19.99 14.98 3.41
CA SER A 57 -18.96 15.93 3.85
C SER A 57 -17.65 15.84 3.09
N SER A 58 -17.42 14.75 2.35
CA SER A 58 -16.25 14.59 1.49
C SER A 58 -16.57 13.79 0.24
N LEU A 59 -15.79 14.04 -0.81
CA LEU A 59 -15.91 13.41 -2.11
C LEU A 59 -14.51 13.08 -2.64
N SER A 60 -14.33 11.89 -3.22
CA SER A 60 -13.14 11.59 -4.00
C SER A 60 -13.45 11.20 -5.43
N PHE A 61 -12.67 11.75 -6.35
CA PHE A 61 -12.60 11.38 -7.75
C PHE A 61 -11.40 10.45 -7.93
N LEU A 62 -11.62 9.26 -8.48
CA LEU A 62 -10.62 8.21 -8.62
C LEU A 62 -10.51 7.81 -10.09
N ASN A 63 -9.29 7.84 -10.64
CA ASN A 63 -9.01 7.45 -12.01
C ASN A 63 -8.39 6.06 -12.08
N TYR A 64 -9.09 5.13 -12.71
CA TYR A 64 -8.60 3.79 -13.04
C TYR A 64 -8.58 3.64 -14.57
N PRO A 65 -7.51 4.03 -15.29
CA PRO A 65 -7.51 4.10 -16.75
C PRO A 65 -8.05 2.82 -17.43
N GLU A 66 -7.62 1.66 -16.96
CA GLU A 66 -7.99 0.34 -17.48
C GLU A 66 -9.19 -0.29 -16.75
N PHE A 67 -10.14 0.53 -16.26
CA PHE A 67 -11.26 0.08 -15.41
C PHE A 67 -12.03 -1.11 -16.01
N PHE A 68 -12.25 -1.08 -17.33
CA PHE A 68 -13.00 -2.11 -18.02
C PHE A 68 -12.13 -3.24 -18.56
N ASP A 69 -10.85 -2.98 -18.80
CA ASP A 69 -9.93 -3.88 -19.51
C ASP A 69 -9.18 -4.81 -18.55
N GLU A 70 -8.85 -4.32 -17.35
CA GLU A 70 -8.09 -5.09 -16.36
C GLU A 70 -8.96 -5.62 -15.23
N GLY A 71 -8.72 -6.84 -14.76
CA GLY A 71 -9.47 -7.47 -13.66
C GLY A 71 -9.42 -6.67 -12.37
N PHE A 72 -8.22 -6.16 -12.07
CA PHE A 72 -7.90 -5.41 -10.86
C PHE A 72 -7.16 -4.12 -11.26
N PRO A 73 -7.89 -3.13 -11.81
CA PRO A 73 -7.26 -1.96 -12.42
C PRO A 73 -6.52 -1.12 -11.37
N GLU A 74 -5.39 -0.56 -11.79
CA GLU A 74 -4.52 0.28 -10.98
C GLU A 74 -5.10 1.70 -10.84
N LEU A 75 -5.03 2.28 -9.65
CA LEU A 75 -5.37 3.67 -9.41
C LEU A 75 -4.23 4.55 -9.94
N GLU A 76 -4.48 5.35 -10.96
CA GLU A 76 -3.48 6.27 -11.51
C GLU A 76 -3.47 7.61 -10.79
N SER A 77 -4.64 8.15 -10.47
CA SER A 77 -4.77 9.46 -9.83
C SER A 77 -6.02 9.56 -8.98
N SER A 78 -5.96 10.44 -7.98
CA SER A 78 -7.10 10.74 -7.13
C SER A 78 -7.13 12.20 -6.67
N TRP A 79 -8.34 12.71 -6.57
CA TRP A 79 -8.66 13.98 -5.94
C TRP A 79 -9.54 13.69 -4.74
N HIS A 80 -9.27 14.35 -3.63
CA HIS A 80 -10.11 14.28 -2.42
C HIS A 80 -10.49 15.68 -1.99
N VAL A 81 -11.79 15.93 -1.98
CA VAL A 81 -12.42 17.17 -1.59
C VAL A 81 -13.04 16.98 -0.22
N ASP A 82 -12.64 17.81 0.73
CA ASP A 82 -13.26 17.92 2.05
C ASP A 82 -14.03 19.24 2.11
N PHE A 83 -15.36 19.15 2.20
CA PHE A 83 -16.23 20.32 2.21
C PHE A 83 -16.29 21.03 3.55
N LYS A 84 -15.89 20.37 4.65
CA LYS A 84 -15.83 20.97 5.99
C LYS A 84 -14.57 21.82 6.13
N LEU A 85 -13.45 21.34 5.59
CA LEU A 85 -12.16 22.02 5.61
C LEU A 85 -11.92 22.95 4.41
N ASP A 86 -12.78 22.87 3.39
CA ASP A 86 -12.64 23.59 2.12
C ASP A 86 -11.30 23.29 1.41
N THR A 87 -10.88 22.03 1.46
CA THR A 87 -9.60 21.58 0.88
C THR A 87 -9.80 20.58 -0.25
N CYS A 88 -8.93 20.66 -1.26
CA CYS A 88 -8.77 19.62 -2.26
C CYS A 88 -7.31 19.10 -2.24
N THR A 89 -7.14 17.78 -2.17
CA THR A 89 -5.82 17.13 -2.28
C THR A 89 -5.76 16.25 -3.51
N PHE A 90 -4.72 16.42 -4.32
CA PHE A 90 -4.43 15.58 -5.48
C PHE A 90 -3.29 14.59 -5.17
N ARG A 91 -3.41 13.35 -5.64
CA ARG A 91 -2.36 12.33 -5.60
C ARG A 91 -2.29 11.62 -6.95
N THR A 92 -1.07 11.25 -7.35
CA THR A 92 -0.84 10.42 -8.53
C THR A 92 0.08 9.25 -8.20
N TYR A 93 -0.15 8.13 -8.88
CA TYR A 93 0.60 6.89 -8.81
C TYR A 93 1.14 6.48 -10.18
N SER A 94 1.16 7.37 -11.17
CA SER A 94 1.66 7.09 -12.53
C SER A 94 3.11 6.58 -12.58
N ASN A 95 3.92 6.95 -11.58
CA ASN A 95 5.31 6.47 -11.42
C ASN A 95 5.45 5.45 -10.27
N SER A 96 4.35 4.93 -9.73
CA SER A 96 4.37 3.96 -8.64
C SER A 96 4.66 2.57 -9.17
N PHE A 97 5.67 1.90 -8.61
CA PHE A 97 5.90 0.47 -8.85
C PHE A 97 4.93 -0.45 -8.09
N ASN A 98 4.07 0.13 -7.24
CA ASN A 98 3.08 -0.60 -6.45
C ASN A 98 1.81 0.24 -6.20
N PRO A 99 1.03 0.56 -7.24
CA PRO A 99 -0.17 1.37 -7.08
C PRO A 99 -1.26 0.61 -6.32
N PRO A 100 -2.20 1.34 -5.68
CA PRO A 100 -3.44 0.74 -5.19
C PRO A 100 -4.23 0.13 -6.34
N ILE A 101 -4.96 -0.96 -6.09
CA ILE A 101 -5.81 -1.62 -7.09
C ILE A 101 -7.26 -1.69 -6.64
N LEU A 102 -8.17 -1.74 -7.60
CA LEU A 102 -9.59 -1.84 -7.33
C LEU A 102 -10.07 -3.29 -7.28
N HIS A 103 -10.71 -3.65 -6.17
CA HIS A 103 -11.40 -4.92 -5.98
C HIS A 103 -12.91 -4.76 -6.03
N ARG A 104 -13.58 -5.84 -6.45
CA ARG A 104 -15.05 -5.94 -6.47
C ARG A 104 -15.71 -4.82 -7.29
N LYS A 105 -15.19 -4.56 -8.50
CA LYS A 105 -15.66 -3.48 -9.37
C LYS A 105 -17.08 -3.71 -9.92
N GLU A 106 -17.58 -4.94 -9.87
CA GLU A 106 -18.99 -5.27 -10.16
C GLU A 106 -19.98 -4.53 -9.26
N LEU A 107 -19.56 -4.17 -8.03
CA LEU A 107 -20.38 -3.45 -7.08
C LEU A 107 -20.50 -1.96 -7.40
N LEU A 108 -19.61 -1.43 -8.26
CA LEU A 108 -19.60 -0.03 -8.67
C LEU A 108 -20.49 0.23 -9.89
N LEU A 109 -21.03 -0.82 -10.52
CA LEU A 109 -21.85 -0.75 -11.73
C LEU A 109 -23.33 -1.01 -11.44
N SER A 110 -24.20 -0.58 -12.36
CA SER A 110 -25.63 -0.86 -12.27
C SER A 110 -25.90 -2.34 -12.54
N GLU A 111 -27.02 -2.85 -12.04
CA GLU A 111 -27.34 -4.28 -12.17
C GLU A 111 -27.42 -4.78 -13.61
N ASN A 112 -27.86 -3.90 -14.52
CA ASN A 112 -28.05 -4.18 -15.94
C ASN A 112 -26.80 -3.87 -16.79
N HIS A 113 -25.66 -3.54 -16.17
CA HIS A 113 -24.46 -3.21 -16.92
C HIS A 113 -23.91 -4.46 -17.65
N PRO A 114 -23.61 -4.39 -18.97
CA PRO A 114 -23.27 -5.57 -19.77
C PRO A 114 -22.02 -6.32 -19.29
N GLN A 115 -21.02 -5.61 -18.76
CA GLN A 115 -19.79 -6.23 -18.25
C GLN A 115 -19.88 -6.71 -16.79
N ARG A 116 -20.99 -6.45 -16.08
CA ARG A 116 -21.09 -6.76 -14.64
C ARG A 116 -20.96 -8.25 -14.34
N GLU A 117 -21.51 -9.12 -15.19
CA GLU A 117 -21.45 -10.57 -14.98
C GLU A 117 -20.03 -11.13 -15.10
N CYS A 118 -19.22 -10.57 -16.02
CA CYS A 118 -17.80 -10.90 -16.15
C CYS A 118 -17.07 -10.60 -14.82
N PHE A 119 -17.31 -9.42 -14.25
CA PHE A 119 -16.66 -9.01 -13.01
C PHE A 119 -17.17 -9.79 -11.78
N ILE A 120 -18.44 -10.17 -11.74
CA ILE A 120 -18.99 -11.08 -10.73
C ILE A 120 -18.27 -12.43 -10.79
N THR A 121 -18.04 -12.96 -11.99
CA THR A 121 -17.37 -14.24 -12.19
C THR A 121 -15.93 -14.19 -11.68
N LEU A 122 -15.18 -13.16 -12.06
CA LEU A 122 -13.82 -12.92 -11.56
C LEU A 122 -13.77 -12.82 -10.02
N THR A 123 -14.68 -12.05 -9.43
CA THR A 123 -14.76 -11.89 -7.97
C THR A 123 -15.07 -13.22 -7.27
N LYS A 124 -15.99 -14.02 -7.81
CA LYS A 124 -16.31 -15.36 -7.26
C LYS A 124 -15.13 -16.33 -7.37
N GLU A 125 -14.40 -16.28 -8.47
CA GLU A 125 -13.19 -17.09 -8.64
C GLU A 125 -12.13 -16.71 -7.61
N ALA A 126 -11.89 -15.41 -7.41
CA ALA A 126 -10.98 -14.93 -6.37
C ALA A 126 -11.41 -15.32 -4.95
N GLU A 127 -12.71 -15.32 -4.66
CA GLU A 127 -13.27 -15.82 -3.40
C GLU A 127 -13.03 -17.32 -3.20
N ASN A 128 -13.25 -18.13 -4.25
CA ASN A 128 -13.04 -19.57 -4.21
C ASN A 128 -11.56 -19.94 -4.01
N LEU A 129 -10.65 -19.17 -4.60
CA LEU A 129 -9.20 -19.27 -4.37
C LEU A 129 -8.78 -18.74 -2.99
N GLY A 130 -9.70 -18.17 -2.22
CA GLY A 130 -9.42 -17.65 -0.88
C GLY A 130 -8.61 -16.35 -0.86
N LEU A 131 -8.46 -15.67 -2.00
CA LEU A 131 -7.64 -14.47 -2.15
C LEU A 131 -8.16 -13.27 -1.32
N PHE A 132 -9.45 -13.27 -0.96
CA PHE A 132 -10.05 -12.21 -0.14
C PHE A 132 -10.12 -12.50 1.37
N LYS A 133 -9.51 -13.59 1.85
CA LYS A 133 -9.53 -13.94 3.29
C LYS A 133 -8.89 -12.84 4.16
N ASP A 134 -7.83 -12.20 3.66
CA ASP A 134 -7.19 -11.07 4.34
C ASP A 134 -7.28 -9.78 3.50
N ALA A 135 -8.42 -9.10 3.62
CA ALA A 135 -8.69 -7.84 2.93
C ALA A 135 -7.67 -6.72 3.24
N SER A 136 -6.84 -6.85 4.29
CA SER A 136 -5.83 -5.84 4.61
C SER A 136 -4.56 -5.93 3.75
N ARG A 137 -4.36 -7.06 3.05
CA ARG A 137 -3.15 -7.33 2.27
C ARG A 137 -3.34 -7.16 0.76
N ILE A 138 -4.58 -7.02 0.29
CA ILE A 138 -4.90 -7.06 -1.15
C ILE A 138 -4.91 -5.68 -1.82
N GLY A 139 -4.81 -4.58 -1.06
CA GLY A 139 -5.09 -3.24 -1.57
C GLY A 139 -4.10 -2.68 -2.59
N PHE A 140 -2.97 -3.34 -2.82
CA PHE A 140 -1.86 -2.87 -3.65
C PHE A 140 -1.40 -3.96 -4.61
N ARG A 141 -0.97 -3.57 -5.81
CA ARG A 141 -0.69 -4.48 -6.92
C ARG A 141 0.28 -5.61 -6.58
N ASN A 142 1.46 -5.29 -6.06
CA ASN A 142 2.52 -6.27 -5.87
C ASN A 142 2.13 -7.29 -4.78
N GLN A 143 1.40 -6.87 -3.75
CA GLN A 143 0.88 -7.80 -2.74
C GLN A 143 -0.19 -8.72 -3.34
N TRP A 144 -1.05 -8.17 -4.20
CA TRP A 144 -2.07 -8.92 -4.90
C TRP A 144 -1.47 -9.95 -5.87
N GLU A 145 -0.55 -9.54 -6.74
CA GLU A 145 0.16 -10.44 -7.66
C GLU A 145 0.89 -11.55 -6.92
N LYS A 146 1.60 -11.22 -5.82
CA LYS A 146 2.26 -12.24 -4.98
C LYS A 146 1.25 -13.24 -4.40
N LEU A 147 0.11 -12.78 -3.91
CA LEU A 147 -0.93 -13.64 -3.36
C LEU A 147 -1.48 -14.59 -4.43
N VAL A 148 -1.75 -14.07 -5.63
CA VAL A 148 -2.27 -14.84 -6.75
C VAL A 148 -1.25 -15.87 -7.26
N ASN A 149 0.02 -15.45 -7.40
CA ASN A 149 1.12 -16.33 -7.78
C ASN A 149 1.34 -17.46 -6.76
N ASN A 150 1.19 -17.18 -5.47
CA ASN A 150 1.31 -18.20 -4.41
C ASN A 150 0.22 -19.27 -4.51
N GLU A 151 -0.97 -18.92 -5.00
CA GLU A 151 -2.04 -19.87 -5.29
C GLU A 151 -1.85 -20.59 -6.65
N GLY A 152 -0.78 -20.27 -7.40
CA GLY A 152 -0.40 -20.92 -8.65
C GLY A 152 -1.03 -20.32 -9.90
N TYR A 153 -1.49 -19.07 -9.83
CA TYR A 153 -2.13 -18.36 -10.94
C TYR A 153 -1.39 -17.07 -11.26
N CYS A 154 -1.58 -16.55 -12.47
CA CYS A 154 -1.43 -15.13 -12.79
C CYS A 154 -2.80 -14.57 -13.21
N ILE A 155 -2.89 -13.25 -13.37
CA ILE A 155 -4.08 -12.60 -13.92
C ILE A 155 -3.75 -12.10 -15.32
N GLU A 156 -4.59 -12.46 -16.28
CA GLU A 156 -4.59 -11.89 -17.62
C GLU A 156 -5.98 -11.29 -17.88
N ALA A 157 -6.05 -9.96 -17.99
CA ALA A 157 -7.30 -9.22 -18.06
C ALA A 157 -8.29 -9.64 -16.94
N HIS A 158 -9.40 -10.31 -17.28
CA HIS A 158 -10.44 -10.74 -16.32
C HIS A 158 -10.38 -12.23 -15.97
N GLN A 159 -9.23 -12.89 -16.10
CA GLN A 159 -9.11 -14.33 -15.86
C GLN A 159 -7.89 -14.68 -15.00
N PHE A 160 -8.07 -15.65 -14.11
CA PHE A 160 -6.96 -16.32 -13.44
C PHE A 160 -6.43 -17.43 -14.35
N VAL A 161 -5.20 -17.27 -14.83
CA VAL A 161 -4.53 -18.23 -15.72
C VAL A 161 -3.56 -19.06 -14.89
N PRO A 162 -3.63 -20.41 -14.93
CA PRO A 162 -2.66 -21.25 -14.23
C PRO A 162 -1.23 -21.01 -14.72
N LEU A 163 -0.30 -20.84 -13.78
CA LEU A 163 1.13 -20.81 -14.10
C LEU A 163 1.59 -22.22 -14.50
N LEU A 164 1.76 -22.47 -15.80
CA LEU A 164 2.23 -23.77 -16.31
C LEU A 164 3.72 -24.01 -15.99
N ASN A 165 3.95 -24.92 -15.04
CA ASN A 165 5.15 -25.71 -14.64
C ASN A 165 6.21 -25.14 -13.64
N LYS A 166 6.14 -25.63 -12.39
CA LYS A 166 7.03 -26.68 -11.84
C LYS A 166 6.22 -27.65 -10.95
N ASP A 167 6.09 -28.88 -11.44
CA ASP A 167 5.75 -30.14 -10.78
C ASP A 167 4.47 -30.22 -9.93
N LYS A 168 3.33 -30.32 -10.63
CA LYS A 168 2.24 -31.20 -10.20
C LYS A 168 2.29 -32.49 -11.03
N SER A 169 3.04 -33.49 -10.57
CA SER A 169 2.83 -34.88 -10.97
C SER A 169 2.37 -35.66 -9.74
N GLY A 170 1.06 -35.73 -9.54
CA GLY A 170 0.47 -36.86 -8.86
C GLY A 170 0.51 -38.06 -9.79
N SER A 171 1.37 -39.03 -9.51
CA SER A 171 1.17 -40.40 -9.96
C SER A 171 1.87 -41.33 -8.98
N GLU A 172 1.05 -42.13 -8.33
CA GLU A 172 1.41 -43.37 -7.65
C GLU A 172 2.54 -44.10 -8.40
N GLN A 173 3.64 -44.40 -7.72
CA GLN A 173 4.34 -45.69 -7.85
C GLN A 173 5.43 -45.84 -6.79
N SER A 174 5.11 -46.75 -5.87
CA SER A 174 5.94 -47.72 -5.17
C SER A 174 7.46 -47.54 -5.19
N GLU A 175 7.98 -47.31 -3.99
CA GLU A 175 9.24 -47.77 -3.40
C GLU A 175 10.23 -48.49 -4.33
N THR A 176 11.44 -47.92 -4.47
CA THR A 176 12.66 -48.72 -4.30
C THR A 176 13.89 -47.86 -3.95
N TYR A 177 14.46 -48.18 -2.78
CA TYR A 177 15.83 -48.01 -2.27
C TYR A 177 16.47 -46.61 -2.04
N ASN A 178 16.49 -46.25 -0.75
CA ASN A 178 17.60 -45.77 0.10
C ASN A 178 18.91 -45.28 -0.57
N GLU A 179 19.35 -44.06 -0.24
CA GLU A 179 20.37 -43.78 0.80
C GLU A 179 20.61 -42.26 0.95
N ASP A 180 20.60 -41.80 2.21
CA ASP A 180 21.25 -40.64 2.82
C ASP A 180 21.42 -39.31 2.05
N SER A 181 20.71 -38.26 2.51
CA SER A 181 21.33 -37.13 3.24
C SER A 181 20.35 -35.96 3.43
N ASP A 182 20.34 -35.47 4.67
CA ASP A 182 19.98 -34.15 5.19
C ASP A 182 18.70 -33.41 4.74
N GLU A 183 17.81 -33.33 5.73
CA GLU A 183 16.98 -32.19 6.11
C GLU A 183 17.19 -30.89 5.31
N THR A 184 16.20 -30.53 4.50
CA THR A 184 15.83 -29.12 4.32
C THR A 184 14.38 -28.94 4.69
N GLU A 185 14.22 -28.63 5.96
CA GLU A 185 13.01 -28.12 6.61
C GLU A 185 12.39 -27.00 5.75
N ILE A 186 11.15 -27.23 5.29
CA ILE A 186 10.38 -26.20 4.59
C ILE A 186 10.09 -25.10 5.60
N GLN A 187 10.82 -24.00 5.48
CA GLN A 187 10.75 -22.79 6.31
C GLN A 187 9.34 -22.17 6.28
N ARG A 188 8.48 -22.60 7.21
CA ARG A 188 7.08 -22.15 7.40
C ARG A 188 6.96 -20.75 8.00
N HIS A 189 8.06 -20.02 8.20
CA HIS A 189 8.08 -18.74 8.92
C HIS A 189 7.64 -17.51 8.09
N ARG A 190 7.39 -17.63 6.78
CA ARG A 190 7.13 -16.45 5.91
C ARG A 190 5.72 -15.84 5.95
N THR A 191 4.92 -16.10 6.99
CA THR A 191 3.49 -15.76 6.97
C THR A 191 2.92 -15.23 8.29
N ALA A 192 3.48 -14.16 8.84
CA ALA A 192 2.77 -13.37 9.85
C ALA A 192 3.37 -11.96 9.97
N MET A 193 3.06 -11.05 9.03
CA MET A 193 3.17 -9.62 9.37
C MET A 193 1.79 -8.97 9.48
N VAL A 194 1.40 -8.64 10.71
CA VAL A 194 0.24 -7.85 11.09
C VAL A 194 0.46 -6.38 10.71
N ARG A 195 -0.66 -5.75 10.35
CA ARG A 195 -0.92 -4.38 9.88
C ARG A 195 -0.18 -3.24 10.61
N TYR A 196 1.02 -2.86 10.16
CA TYR A 196 1.64 -1.58 10.52
C TYR A 196 1.85 -0.67 9.30
N GLY A 197 1.70 0.64 9.52
CA GLY A 197 2.00 1.68 8.54
C GLY A 197 3.51 1.91 8.42
N PHE A 198 4.25 0.87 8.02
CA PHE A 198 5.70 0.91 7.96
C PHE A 198 6.22 2.01 7.04
N SER A 199 7.37 2.61 7.38
CA SER A 199 8.04 3.57 6.52
C SER A 199 8.53 2.92 5.21
N ALA A 200 8.71 3.75 4.18
CA ALA A 200 9.18 3.30 2.86
C ALA A 200 10.46 2.43 2.86
N PRO A 201 11.51 2.72 3.67
CA PRO A 201 12.68 1.83 3.74
C PRO A 201 12.37 0.47 4.36
N ILE A 202 11.58 0.41 5.43
CA ILE A 202 11.16 -0.86 6.06
C ILE A 202 10.28 -1.69 5.12
N GLN A 203 9.37 -1.05 4.40
CA GLN A 203 8.60 -1.73 3.35
C GLN A 203 9.49 -2.29 2.23
N SER A 204 10.60 -1.62 1.92
CA SER A 204 11.56 -2.10 0.93
C SER A 204 12.31 -3.34 1.42
N LEU A 205 12.81 -3.32 2.65
CA LEU A 205 13.42 -4.48 3.29
C LEU A 205 12.46 -5.68 3.31
N MET A 206 11.20 -5.46 3.69
CA MET A 206 10.16 -6.49 3.67
C MET A 206 9.96 -7.07 2.25
N ARG A 207 9.88 -6.20 1.24
CA ARG A 207 9.65 -6.60 -0.15
C ARG A 207 10.75 -7.52 -0.69
N PHE A 208 11.99 -7.29 -0.28
CA PHE A 208 13.17 -8.06 -0.71
C PHE A 208 13.49 -9.24 0.22
N GLY A 209 12.66 -9.51 1.23
CA GLY A 209 12.82 -10.68 2.09
C GLY A 209 13.92 -10.54 3.14
N PHE A 210 14.25 -9.32 3.55
CA PHE A 210 15.21 -9.07 4.63
C PHE A 210 14.58 -9.06 6.02
N LEU A 211 13.25 -9.24 6.11
CA LEU A 211 12.47 -9.16 7.34
C LEU A 211 11.65 -10.44 7.56
N ASP A 212 12.20 -11.59 7.20
CA ASP A 212 11.60 -12.91 7.42
C ASP A 212 12.00 -13.56 8.77
N GLY A 213 12.73 -12.83 9.61
CA GLY A 213 13.14 -13.25 10.95
C GLY A 213 14.61 -13.68 11.04
N ASP A 214 15.28 -13.84 9.90
CA ASP A 214 16.69 -14.26 9.83
C ASP A 214 17.69 -13.13 10.18
N TYR A 215 17.22 -11.88 10.27
CA TYR A 215 18.05 -10.70 10.48
C TYR A 215 17.51 -9.82 11.60
N SER A 216 18.41 -9.34 12.44
CA SER A 216 18.12 -8.32 13.45
C SER A 216 18.11 -6.92 12.82
N VAL A 217 17.22 -6.03 13.31
CA VAL A 217 17.01 -4.69 12.77
C VAL A 217 17.20 -3.61 13.85
N PHE A 218 17.98 -2.59 13.55
CA PHE A 218 18.08 -1.39 14.39
C PHE A 218 17.51 -0.17 13.67
N ASP A 219 16.48 0.46 14.23
CA ASP A 219 15.87 1.67 13.71
C ASP A 219 16.52 2.92 14.33
N TYR A 220 17.48 3.49 13.61
CA TYR A 220 18.24 4.66 14.04
C TYR A 220 17.42 5.92 13.78
N GLY A 221 17.03 6.62 14.84
CA GLY A 221 16.09 7.74 14.79
C GLY A 221 14.64 7.28 14.62
N CYS A 222 14.22 6.27 15.39
CA CYS A 222 12.91 5.63 15.28
C CYS A 222 11.72 6.58 15.56
N GLY A 223 11.96 7.81 16.02
CA GLY A 223 10.92 8.73 16.44
C GLY A 223 10.07 8.11 17.54
N ARG A 224 8.75 8.10 17.35
CA ARG A 224 7.82 7.45 18.28
C ARG A 224 7.89 5.93 18.25
N GLY A 225 8.65 5.29 17.36
CA GLY A 225 8.88 3.85 17.33
C GLY A 225 7.78 3.06 16.61
N ASP A 226 7.13 3.64 15.60
CA ASP A 226 6.03 2.97 14.90
C ASP A 226 6.53 1.79 14.04
N ASP A 227 7.66 1.96 13.34
CA ASP A 227 8.32 0.88 12.60
C ASP A 227 8.88 -0.18 13.54
N PHE A 228 9.68 0.24 14.52
CA PHE A 228 10.25 -0.64 15.54
C PHE A 228 9.20 -1.51 16.25
N ARG A 229 8.07 -0.95 16.70
CA ARG A 229 7.01 -1.75 17.34
C ARG A 229 6.44 -2.78 16.38
N GLY A 230 6.15 -2.36 15.16
CA GLY A 230 5.61 -3.26 14.15
C GLY A 230 6.56 -4.39 13.78
N LEU A 231 7.88 -4.17 13.81
CA LEU A 231 8.86 -5.24 13.60
C LEU A 231 8.82 -6.27 14.74
N ILE A 232 8.81 -5.82 16.01
CA ILE A 232 8.70 -6.71 17.17
C ILE A 232 7.40 -7.51 17.16
N GLU A 233 6.28 -6.86 16.84
CA GLU A 233 4.96 -7.51 16.80
C GLU A 233 4.83 -8.55 15.67
N ASN A 234 5.84 -8.60 14.80
CA ASN A 234 5.97 -9.55 13.70
C ASN A 234 7.14 -10.52 13.88
N ASP A 235 7.53 -10.75 15.14
CA ASP A 235 8.57 -11.69 15.55
C ASP A 235 9.95 -11.43 14.93
N ILE A 236 10.22 -10.16 14.56
CA ILE A 236 11.55 -9.72 14.13
C ILE A 236 12.30 -9.18 15.33
N GLU A 237 13.52 -9.64 15.52
CA GLU A 237 14.43 -9.05 16.49
C GLU A 237 14.75 -7.61 16.08
N ALA A 238 14.16 -6.64 16.77
CA ALA A 238 14.30 -5.23 16.44
C ALA A 238 14.61 -4.37 17.67
N TYR A 239 15.38 -3.32 17.44
CA TYR A 239 15.80 -2.31 18.40
C TYR A 239 15.59 -0.93 17.81
N GLY A 240 15.47 0.10 18.64
CA GLY A 240 15.28 1.47 18.16
C GLY A 240 15.79 2.51 19.14
N TRP A 241 16.35 3.58 18.61
CA TRP A 241 16.86 4.71 19.37
C TRP A 241 16.43 6.02 18.72
N ASP A 242 16.11 7.01 19.53
CA ASP A 242 15.80 8.37 19.08
C ASP A 242 16.26 9.38 20.13
N PRO A 243 16.93 10.49 19.75
CA PRO A 243 17.48 11.46 20.70
C PRO A 243 16.40 12.16 21.55
N HIS A 244 15.15 12.17 21.12
CA HIS A 244 14.05 12.85 21.80
C HIS A 244 13.03 11.89 22.41
N TYR A 245 12.69 10.81 21.70
CA TYR A 245 11.61 9.89 22.07
C TYR A 245 12.08 8.60 22.74
N ALA A 246 13.36 8.23 22.60
CA ALA A 246 13.92 6.98 23.11
C ALA A 246 15.41 7.11 23.47
N SER A 247 15.79 8.22 24.10
CA SER A 247 17.19 8.58 24.36
C SER A 247 17.89 7.69 25.38
N ASP A 248 17.11 7.02 26.22
CA ASP A 248 17.54 6.11 27.28
C ASP A 248 17.83 4.70 26.76
N LYS A 249 17.39 4.37 25.54
CA LYS A 249 17.68 3.08 24.93
C LYS A 249 19.13 3.00 24.44
N PRO A 250 19.81 1.85 24.58
CA PRO A 250 21.16 1.69 24.07
C PRO A 250 21.17 1.62 22.54
N LYS A 251 22.26 2.10 21.94
CA LYS A 251 22.60 1.81 20.55
C LYS A 251 23.28 0.45 20.50
N ILE A 252 22.75 -0.46 19.69
CA ILE A 252 23.17 -1.87 19.62
C ILE A 252 23.48 -2.21 18.16
N GLU A 253 24.52 -3.01 17.93
CA GLU A 253 24.88 -3.52 16.61
C GLU A 253 23.89 -4.60 16.15
N THR A 254 23.46 -4.55 14.90
CA THR A 254 22.49 -5.48 14.29
C THR A 254 22.86 -5.79 12.85
N ASP A 255 22.23 -6.82 12.27
CA ASP A 255 22.47 -7.20 10.87
C ASP A 255 22.05 -6.10 9.90
N ILE A 256 20.93 -5.43 10.19
CA ILE A 256 20.37 -4.37 9.39
C ILE A 256 20.18 -3.12 10.24
N VAL A 257 20.65 -1.96 9.76
CA VAL A 257 20.34 -0.66 10.38
C VAL A 257 19.52 0.18 9.40
N ASN A 258 18.37 0.67 9.86
CA ASN A 258 17.55 1.63 9.14
C ASN A 258 17.87 3.06 9.62
N LEU A 259 18.25 3.94 8.69
CA LEU A 259 18.40 5.38 8.86
C LEU A 259 17.39 6.09 7.96
N GLY A 260 16.10 5.86 8.24
CA GLY A 260 14.99 6.34 7.43
C GLY A 260 14.64 7.79 7.72
N PHE A 261 14.87 8.69 6.77
CA PHE A 261 14.51 10.12 6.82
C PHE A 261 15.14 10.96 7.95
N VAL A 262 15.99 10.37 8.79
CA VAL A 262 16.66 11.07 9.90
C VAL A 262 17.54 12.21 9.41
N LEU A 263 18.29 11.99 8.33
CA LEU A 263 19.18 13.02 7.79
C LEU A 263 18.42 14.26 7.30
N ASN A 264 17.12 14.13 6.98
CA ASN A 264 16.31 15.25 6.53
C ASN A 264 15.96 16.24 7.65
N VAL A 265 16.03 15.84 8.92
CA VAL A 265 15.64 16.66 10.07
C VAL A 265 16.83 17.19 10.88
N ILE A 266 18.05 16.81 10.53
CA ILE A 266 19.27 17.32 11.17
C ILE A 266 19.80 18.47 10.33
N GLU A 267 19.82 19.69 10.86
CA GLU A 267 20.28 20.87 10.13
C GLU A 267 21.81 21.03 10.13
N ASP A 268 22.50 20.54 11.15
CA ASP A 268 23.95 20.65 11.25
C ASP A 268 24.66 19.58 10.41
N PHE A 269 25.61 20.02 9.59
CA PHE A 269 26.35 19.12 8.70
C PHE A 269 27.18 18.10 9.48
N GLN A 270 27.86 18.52 10.55
CA GLN A 270 28.68 17.61 11.33
C GLN A 270 27.78 16.62 12.08
N GLU A 271 26.65 17.06 12.61
CA GLU A 271 25.67 16.18 13.23
C GLU A 271 25.09 15.14 12.25
N ARG A 272 24.87 15.51 10.97
CA ARG A 272 24.47 14.54 9.93
C ARG A 272 25.56 13.51 9.65
N VAL A 273 26.82 13.94 9.59
CA VAL A 273 27.97 13.04 9.43
C VAL A 273 28.05 12.08 10.60
N ASP A 274 27.94 12.58 11.83
CA ASP A 274 28.01 11.79 13.05
C ASP A 274 26.84 10.80 13.14
N ALA A 275 25.63 11.21 12.72
CA ALA A 275 24.45 10.33 12.66
C ALA A 275 24.64 9.21 11.62
N LEU A 276 25.14 9.54 10.43
CA LEU A 276 25.40 8.55 9.38
C LEU A 276 26.50 7.57 9.79
N GLN A 277 27.62 8.06 10.33
CA GLN A 277 28.72 7.22 10.81
C GLN A 277 28.29 6.36 12.00
N GLY A 278 27.52 6.93 12.94
CA GLY A 278 26.95 6.20 14.06
C GLY A 278 26.03 5.08 13.59
N ALA A 279 25.13 5.35 12.64
CA ALA A 279 24.26 4.31 12.07
C ALA A 279 25.08 3.23 11.34
N PHE A 280 26.09 3.63 10.56
CA PHE A 280 26.97 2.67 9.87
C PHE A 280 27.74 1.78 10.83
N SER A 281 28.25 2.33 11.94
CA SER A 281 28.98 1.54 12.94
C SER A 281 28.13 0.47 13.64
N LEU A 282 26.81 0.58 13.57
CA LEU A 282 25.89 -0.40 14.15
C LEU A 282 25.46 -1.48 13.14
N ALA A 283 25.81 -1.34 11.86
CA ALA A 283 25.40 -2.27 10.82
C ALA A 283 26.47 -3.36 10.60
N ASN A 284 26.12 -4.60 10.93
CA ASN A 284 26.96 -5.76 10.66
C ASN A 284 26.83 -6.29 9.22
N GLY A 285 25.72 -5.98 8.54
CA GLY A 285 25.47 -6.38 7.16
C GLY A 285 25.03 -5.22 6.27
N LEU A 286 23.83 -4.68 6.53
CA LEU A 286 23.19 -3.70 5.66
C LEU A 286 22.86 -2.40 6.40
N LEU A 287 23.31 -1.28 5.85
CA LEU A 287 22.81 0.04 6.21
C LEU A 287 21.79 0.49 5.14
N VAL A 288 20.55 0.76 5.56
CA VAL A 288 19.48 1.30 4.72
C VAL A 288 19.31 2.77 5.00
N ILE A 289 19.43 3.60 3.96
CA ILE A 289 19.33 5.06 4.07
C ILE A 289 18.19 5.53 3.17
N ALA A 290 17.26 6.29 3.72
CA ALA A 290 16.25 6.99 2.95
C ALA A 290 16.36 8.50 3.20
N VAL A 291 16.47 9.27 2.11
CA VAL A 291 16.51 10.74 2.16
C VAL A 291 15.60 11.33 1.09
N MET A 292 14.97 12.45 1.41
CA MET A 292 14.33 13.32 0.41
C MET A 292 15.37 14.26 -0.19
N LEU A 293 15.61 14.17 -1.50
CA LEU A 293 16.69 14.91 -2.16
C LEU A 293 16.29 16.35 -2.53
N GLU A 294 15.03 16.62 -2.88
CA GLU A 294 14.52 17.97 -3.13
C GLU A 294 13.00 18.02 -2.87
N TYR A 295 12.53 19.06 -2.17
CA TYR A 295 11.10 19.38 -2.08
C TYR A 295 10.71 20.10 -3.39
N ASN A 296 10.10 19.39 -4.33
CA ASN A 296 9.62 19.97 -5.60
C ASN A 296 8.35 20.83 -5.41
N ASN A 297 8.34 21.74 -4.44
CA ASN A 297 7.29 22.75 -4.30
C ASN A 297 7.84 24.10 -3.85
N LYS A 298 7.61 25.09 -4.69
CA LYS A 298 7.67 26.52 -4.39
C LYS A 298 6.82 26.78 -3.14
N ASN A 299 7.41 27.46 -2.15
CA ASN A 299 6.90 27.77 -0.82
C ASN A 299 7.16 26.67 0.21
N LEU A 300 8.15 26.88 1.08
CA LEU A 300 8.05 26.72 2.54
C LEU A 300 9.41 26.98 3.18
N GLY A 301 9.48 27.94 4.09
CA GLY A 301 10.56 28.03 5.07
C GLY A 301 11.64 29.07 4.81
N LYS A 302 12.13 29.66 5.91
CA LYS A 302 13.33 30.51 5.89
C LYS A 302 14.54 29.59 5.74
N SER A 303 15.39 29.82 4.74
CA SER A 303 16.67 29.13 4.62
C SER A 303 17.44 29.25 5.94
N TYR A 304 17.93 28.13 6.44
CA TYR A 304 18.71 28.09 7.66
C TYR A 304 19.88 27.14 7.46
N ARG A 305 21.10 27.70 7.47
CA ARG A 305 22.34 27.00 7.10
C ARG A 305 22.22 26.41 5.69
N ASP A 306 22.48 25.12 5.51
CA ASP A 306 22.34 24.41 4.23
C ASP A 306 21.01 23.67 4.09
N GLY A 307 20.05 23.94 5.00
CA GLY A 307 18.70 23.38 5.00
C GLY A 307 17.58 24.44 5.01
N VAL A 308 16.35 23.99 5.30
CA VAL A 308 15.14 24.81 5.28
C VAL A 308 14.29 24.54 6.52
N LEU A 309 13.91 25.60 7.25
CA LEU A 309 13.03 25.47 8.42
C LEU A 309 11.58 25.20 7.99
N THR A 310 11.04 24.04 8.35
CA THR A 310 9.60 23.75 8.22
C THR A 310 8.92 23.99 9.57
N GLY A 311 8.17 25.09 9.67
CA GLY A 311 7.44 25.43 10.90
C GLY A 311 6.21 24.54 11.08
N ARG A 312 5.97 24.05 12.30
CA ARG A 312 4.65 23.56 12.72
C ARG A 312 3.72 24.76 12.93
N THR A 313 2.68 24.88 12.12
CA THR A 313 1.42 25.52 12.52
C THR A 313 0.51 24.50 13.18
#